data_AF-A0A9P6TUP2-F1
#
_entry.id   AF-A0A9P6TUP2-F1
#
_cell.length_a   1.000
_cell.length_b   1.000
_cell.length_c   1.000
_cell.angle_alpha   90.00
_cell.angle_beta   90.00
_cell.angle_gamma   90.00
#
_symmetry.space_group_name_H-M   'P 1'
#
loop_
_entity.id
_entity.type
_entity.pdbx_description
1 polymer ?
#
loop_
_entity_poly.entity_id
_entity_poly.type
_entity_poly.pdbx_seq_one_letter_code
_entity_poly.pdbx_strand_id
1 'polypeptide(L)'
;MVDQLRTFAAEVTRVAREVGTEGKLGGQAHVKGVDGTWKELTDNVNTMAANLTAQVRDIASVSKAVAKGDLSKKISVEVKGEMMDLKNTINTMVDQLQEFATEVSRVSLEVGTEGKLG
;
A
#
# COMPACT_ATOMS: atom_id res chain seq x y z
N MET A 1 -26.97 26.32 2.05
CA MET A 1 -25.55 26.50 1.65
C MET A 1 -24.59 26.39 2.84
N VAL A 2 -24.81 27.07 3.98
CA VAL A 2 -23.93 26.97 5.16
C VAL A 2 -23.96 25.57 5.82
N ASP A 3 -25.12 24.90 5.84
CA ASP A 3 -25.24 23.56 6.45
C ASP A 3 -24.54 22.46 5.64
N GLN A 4 -24.54 22.58 4.30
CA GLN A 4 -23.78 21.69 3.41
C GLN A 4 -22.27 21.85 3.62
N LEU A 5 -21.78 23.09 3.76
CA LEU A 5 -20.38 23.36 4.07
C LEU A 5 -19.97 22.77 5.42
N ARG A 6 -20.80 22.95 6.46
CA ARG A 6 -20.54 22.38 7.80
C ARG A 6 -20.47 20.86 7.76
N THR A 7 -21.39 20.23 7.04
CA THR A 7 -21.43 18.76 6.90
C THR A 7 -20.23 18.24 6.11
N PHE A 8 -19.87 18.89 5.00
CA PHE A 8 -18.68 18.56 4.23
C PHE A 8 -17.39 18.70 5.05
N ALA A 9 -17.21 19.83 5.73
CA ALA A 9 -16.03 20.08 6.55
C ALA A 9 -15.87 19.04 7.67
N ALA A 10 -16.97 18.64 8.31
CA ALA A 10 -16.96 17.59 9.32
C ALA A 10 -16.56 16.23 8.72
N GLU A 11 -17.12 15.85 7.58
CA GLU A 11 -16.82 14.57 6.93
C GLU A 11 -15.39 14.49 6.41
N VAL A 12 -14.88 15.54 5.76
CA VAL A 12 -13.49 15.58 5.30
C VAL A 12 -12.52 15.54 6.48
N THR A 13 -12.82 16.27 7.56
CA THR A 13 -11.99 16.22 8.78
C THR A 13 -11.97 14.82 9.38
N ARG A 14 -13.11 14.13 9.40
CA ARG A 14 -13.21 12.74 9.87
C ARG A 14 -12.38 11.80 9.01
N VAL A 15 -12.55 11.83 7.69
CA VAL A 15 -11.81 10.96 6.75
C VAL A 15 -10.32 11.23 6.82
N ALA A 16 -9.90 12.50 6.87
CA ALA A 16 -8.49 12.86 6.99
C ALA A 16 -7.88 12.31 8.28
N ARG A 17 -8.60 12.38 9.41
CA ARG A 17 -8.16 11.80 10.68
C ARG A 17 -8.11 10.27 10.63
N GLU A 18 -9.16 9.61 10.14
CA GLU A 18 -9.24 8.15 10.09
C GLU A 18 -8.15 7.56 9.19
N VAL A 19 -8.04 8.04 7.95
CA VAL A 19 -7.11 7.50 6.95
C VAL A 19 -5.69 8.00 7.21
N GLY A 20 -5.52 9.29 7.52
CA GLY A 20 -4.21 9.93 7.62
C GLY A 20 -3.55 9.82 8.99
N THR A 21 -4.32 9.72 10.08
CA THR A 21 -3.77 9.69 11.45
C THR A 21 -3.99 8.35 12.14
N GLU A 22 -5.19 7.79 12.05
CA GLU A 22 -5.53 6.54 12.74
C GLU A 22 -5.17 5.29 11.92
N GLY A 23 -4.77 5.46 10.65
CA GLY A 23 -4.43 4.36 9.75
C GLY A 23 -5.63 3.47 9.38
N LYS A 24 -6.86 3.94 9.61
CA LYS A 24 -8.10 3.27 9.22
C LYS A 24 -8.36 3.49 7.73
N LEU A 25 -7.67 2.69 6.93
CA LEU A 25 -7.80 2.73 5.47
C LEU A 25 -9.21 2.31 5.03
N GLY A 26 -9.75 2.98 4.01
CA GLY A 26 -11.08 2.71 3.45
C GLY A 26 -12.18 3.65 3.94
N GLY A 27 -11.86 4.63 4.78
CA GLY A 27 -12.80 5.70 5.15
C GLY A 27 -13.20 6.54 3.94
N GLN A 28 -14.49 6.79 3.78
CA GLN A 28 -15.06 7.65 2.74
C GLN A 28 -15.98 8.69 3.37
N ALA A 29 -15.99 9.89 2.79
CA ALA A 29 -16.85 10.99 3.17
C ALA A 29 -18.23 10.78 2.54
N HIS A 30 -19.28 10.92 3.35
CA HIS A 30 -20.66 10.82 2.88
C HIS A 30 -21.45 12.08 3.25
N VAL A 31 -21.52 13.01 2.29
CA VAL A 31 -22.27 14.26 2.46
C VAL A 31 -23.60 14.14 1.73
N LYS A 32 -24.72 14.19 2.47
CA LYS A 32 -26.06 14.09 1.88
C LYS A 32 -26.50 15.41 1.27
N GLY A 33 -27.16 15.33 0.10
CA GLY A 33 -27.78 16.48 -0.55
C GLY A 33 -26.78 17.53 -1.05
N VAL A 34 -25.56 17.12 -1.41
CA VAL A 34 -24.59 17.98 -2.12
C VAL A 34 -24.69 17.76 -3.61
N ASP A 35 -24.70 18.86 -4.35
CA ASP A 35 -24.67 18.90 -5.80
C ASP A 35 -23.62 19.91 -6.27
N GLY A 36 -23.28 19.88 -7.57
CA GLY A 36 -22.29 20.75 -8.17
C GLY A 36 -20.90 20.57 -7.56
N THR A 37 -20.20 21.67 -7.31
CA THR A 37 -18.80 21.68 -6.83
C THR A 37 -18.58 20.90 -5.53
N TRP A 38 -19.57 20.86 -4.63
CA TRP A 38 -19.44 20.15 -3.35
C TRP A 38 -19.44 18.63 -3.51
N LYS A 39 -20.22 18.12 -4.46
CA LYS A 39 -20.22 16.70 -4.81
C LYS A 39 -18.87 16.34 -5.45
N GLU A 40 -18.41 17.14 -6.40
CA GLU A 40 -17.12 16.94 -7.07
C GLU A 40 -15.96 16.92 -6.07
N LEU A 41 -15.92 17.85 -5.10
CA LEU A 41 -14.91 17.86 -4.04
C LEU A 41 -14.99 16.62 -3.15
N THR A 42 -16.20 16.16 -2.80
CA THR A 42 -16.40 14.94 -2.00
C THR A 42 -15.90 13.71 -2.76
N ASP A 43 -16.22 13.62 -4.05
CA ASP A 43 -15.81 12.52 -4.93
C ASP A 43 -14.28 12.51 -5.13
N ASN A 44 -13.66 13.68 -5.25
CA ASN A 44 -12.20 13.81 -5.36
C ASN A 44 -11.49 13.35 -4.06
N VAL A 45 -11.96 13.77 -2.89
CA VAL A 45 -11.43 13.31 -1.59
C VAL A 45 -11.58 11.81 -1.45
N ASN A 46 -12.75 11.27 -1.80
CA ASN A 46 -13.01 9.83 -1.75
C ASN A 46 -12.13 9.04 -2.71
N THR A 47 -11.90 9.56 -3.91
CA THR A 47 -11.00 8.94 -4.90
C THR A 47 -9.56 8.91 -4.38
N MET A 48 -9.09 10.02 -3.80
CA MET A 48 -7.76 10.09 -3.17
C MET A 48 -7.63 9.07 -2.02
N ALA A 49 -8.59 9.04 -1.10
CA ALA A 49 -8.59 8.12 0.03
C ALA A 49 -8.65 6.65 -0.40
N ALA A 50 -9.46 6.33 -1.42
CA ALA A 50 -9.57 4.98 -1.99
C ALA A 50 -8.27 4.54 -2.67
N ASN A 51 -7.66 5.41 -3.48
CA ASN A 51 -6.39 5.13 -4.14
C ASN A 51 -5.28 4.86 -3.12
N LEU A 52 -5.09 5.75 -2.14
CA LEU A 52 -4.09 5.56 -1.08
C LEU A 52 -4.35 4.28 -0.27
N THR A 53 -5.61 3.99 0.04
CA THR A 53 -6.01 2.76 0.74
C THR A 53 -5.61 1.51 -0.05
N ALA A 54 -5.94 1.45 -1.34
CA ALA A 54 -5.63 0.30 -2.17
C ALA A 54 -4.11 0.09 -2.29
N GLN A 55 -3.37 1.18 -2.54
CA GLN A 55 -1.92 1.14 -2.73
C GLN A 55 -1.19 0.69 -1.45
N VAL A 56 -1.53 1.27 -0.29
CA VAL A 56 -0.92 0.91 0.99
C VAL A 56 -1.29 -0.51 1.43
N ARG A 57 -2.53 -0.97 1.16
CA ARG A 57 -2.94 -2.34 1.49
C ARG A 57 -2.20 -3.39 0.65
N ASP A 58 -1.97 -3.15 -0.64
CA ASP A 58 -1.21 -4.08 -1.49
C ASP A 58 0.24 -4.20 -0.99
N ILE A 59 0.87 -3.06 -0.71
CA ILE A 59 2.22 -3.00 -0.11
C ILE A 59 2.26 -3.78 1.20
N ALA A 60 1.34 -3.51 2.13
CA ALA A 60 1.31 -4.20 3.42
C ALA A 60 1.08 -5.71 3.28
N SER A 61 0.30 -6.15 2.28
CA SER A 61 0.08 -7.56 1.97
C SER A 61 1.38 -8.25 1.55
N VAL A 62 2.10 -7.64 0.61
CA VAL A 62 3.38 -8.16 0.11
C VAL A 62 4.44 -8.17 1.20
N SER A 63 4.58 -7.08 1.98
CA SER A 63 5.52 -7.04 3.10
C SER A 63 5.23 -8.12 4.15
N LYS A 64 3.94 -8.42 4.41
CA LYS A 64 3.55 -9.53 5.31
C LYS A 64 3.87 -10.90 4.72
N ALA A 65 3.73 -11.09 3.40
CA ALA A 65 4.09 -12.33 2.73
C ALA A 65 5.61 -12.58 2.81
N VAL A 66 6.40 -11.56 2.49
CA VAL A 66 7.87 -11.58 2.59
C VAL A 66 8.32 -11.89 4.01
N ALA A 67 7.71 -11.25 5.02
CA ALA A 67 8.01 -11.54 6.43
C ALA A 67 7.69 -12.97 6.86
N LYS A 68 6.79 -13.66 6.14
CA LYS A 68 6.48 -15.10 6.33
C LYS A 68 7.33 -16.03 5.47
N GLY A 69 8.28 -15.48 4.70
CA GLY A 69 9.14 -16.23 3.79
C GLY A 69 8.54 -16.49 2.41
N ASP A 70 7.36 -15.96 2.09
CA ASP A 70 6.80 -16.05 0.74
C ASP A 70 7.33 -14.89 -0.13
N LEU A 71 8.45 -15.17 -0.82
CA LEU A 71 9.10 -14.25 -1.75
C LEU A 71 8.49 -14.29 -3.16
N SER A 72 7.44 -15.09 -3.39
CA SER A 72 6.77 -15.14 -4.70
C SER A 72 5.83 -13.95 -4.94
N LYS A 73 5.50 -13.20 -3.89
CA LYS A 73 4.58 -12.07 -3.95
C LYS A 73 5.29 -10.78 -4.31
N LYS A 74 4.72 -10.05 -5.26
CA LYS A 74 5.14 -8.70 -5.64
C LYS A 74 3.95 -7.75 -5.62
N ILE A 75 4.22 -6.48 -5.39
CA ILE A 75 3.24 -5.41 -5.49
C ILE A 75 2.85 -5.29 -6.95
N SER A 76 1.55 -5.36 -7.23
CA SER A 76 1.01 -5.41 -8.60
C SER A 76 0.17 -4.19 -8.94
N VAL A 77 -0.40 -3.53 -7.92
CA VAL A 77 -1.26 -2.35 -8.10
C VAL A 77 -0.58 -1.25 -8.93
N GLU A 78 -1.35 -0.61 -9.79
CA GLU A 78 -0.88 0.54 -10.56
C GLU A 78 -0.75 1.76 -9.66
N VAL A 79 0.42 2.38 -9.69
CA VAL A 79 0.84 3.50 -8.86
C VAL A 79 1.65 4.48 -9.71
N LYS A 80 1.68 5.74 -9.30
CA LYS A 80 2.42 6.82 -9.96
C LYS A 80 3.20 7.63 -8.93
N GLY A 81 4.21 8.36 -9.37
CA GLY A 81 5.03 9.23 -8.51
C GLY A 81 5.71 8.45 -7.39
N GLU A 82 5.72 9.02 -6.18
CA GLU A 82 6.40 8.44 -5.00
C GLU A 82 5.92 7.03 -4.65
N MET A 83 4.64 6.71 -4.92
CA MET A 83 4.10 5.37 -4.68
C MET A 83 4.63 4.33 -5.67
N MET A 84 4.98 4.75 -6.89
CA MET A 84 5.66 3.89 -7.86
C MET A 84 7.10 3.62 -7.45
N ASP A 85 7.80 4.64 -6.95
CA ASP A 85 9.15 4.46 -6.43
C ASP A 85 9.15 3.51 -5.24
N LEU A 86 8.21 3.67 -4.30
CA LEU A 86 8.03 2.76 -3.17
C LEU A 86 7.73 1.32 -3.61
N LYS A 87 6.81 1.13 -4.57
CA LYS A 87 6.52 -0.18 -5.18
C LYS A 87 7.79 -0.82 -5.75
N ASN A 88 8.55 -0.07 -6.52
CA ASN A 88 9.76 -0.56 -7.17
C ASN A 88 10.83 -0.92 -6.14
N THR A 89 11.06 -0.07 -5.15
CA THR A 89 12.01 -0.34 -4.05
C THR A 89 11.66 -1.65 -3.32
N ILE A 90 10.39 -1.84 -2.97
CA ILE A 90 9.96 -3.06 -2.28
C ILE A 90 10.08 -4.28 -3.19
N ASN A 91 9.65 -4.21 -4.45
CA ASN A 91 9.77 -5.33 -5.38
C ASN A 91 11.25 -5.71 -5.62
N THR A 92 12.16 -4.74 -5.75
CA THR A 92 13.60 -4.98 -5.85
C THR A 92 14.14 -5.64 -4.58
N MET A 93 13.69 -5.22 -3.39
CA MET A 93 14.06 -5.88 -2.14
C MET A 93 13.61 -7.35 -2.12
N VAL A 94 12.39 -7.65 -2.61
CA VAL A 94 11.91 -9.05 -2.73
C VAL A 94 12.80 -9.85 -3.67
N ASP A 95 13.16 -9.28 -4.81
CA ASP A 95 14.05 -9.94 -5.79
C ASP A 95 15.42 -10.26 -5.19
N GLN A 96 16.04 -9.31 -4.50
CA GLN A 96 17.33 -9.50 -3.83
C GLN A 96 17.27 -10.59 -2.74
N LEU A 97 16.18 -10.63 -1.96
CA LEU A 97 15.98 -11.68 -0.96
C LEU A 97 15.82 -13.06 -1.61
N GLN A 98 15.15 -13.13 -2.76
CA GLN A 98 14.96 -14.38 -3.49
C GLN A 98 16.27 -14.91 -4.08
N GLU A 99 17.09 -14.02 -4.64
CA GLU A 99 18.44 -14.36 -5.10
C GLU A 99 19.31 -14.85 -3.94
N PHE A 100 19.31 -14.14 -2.80
CA PHE A 100 20.06 -14.54 -1.62
C PHE A 100 19.63 -15.92 -1.09
N ALA A 101 18.32 -16.18 -1.00
CA ALA A 101 17.80 -17.47 -0.55
C ALA A 101 18.22 -18.62 -1.48
N THR A 102 18.25 -18.36 -2.79
CA THR A 102 18.71 -19.33 -3.80
C THR A 102 20.20 -19.61 -3.63
N GLU A 103 21.00 -18.57 -3.44
CA GLU A 103 22.44 -18.68 -3.29
C GLU A 103 22.84 -19.40 -1.99
N VAL A 104 22.18 -19.09 -0.88
CA VAL A 104 22.34 -19.81 0.39
C VAL A 104 22.00 -21.29 0.22
N SER A 105 20.94 -21.62 -0.53
CA SER A 105 20.56 -23.00 -0.80
C SER A 105 21.62 -23.72 -1.65
N ARG A 106 22.16 -23.05 -2.68
CA ARG A 106 23.25 -23.57 -3.53
C ARG A 106 24.50 -23.87 -2.70
N VAL A 107 24.97 -22.90 -1.91
CA VAL A 107 26.15 -23.06 -1.05
C VAL A 107 25.94 -24.15 -0.01
N SER A 108 24.75 -24.23 0.60
CA SER A 108 24.43 -25.28 1.57
C SER A 108 24.50 -26.68 0.95
N LEU A 109 24.06 -26.83 -0.30
CA LEU A 109 24.19 -28.08 -1.03
C LEU A 109 25.65 -28.39 -1.36
N GLU A 110 26.42 -27.43 -1.87
CA GLU A 110 27.84 -27.64 -2.19
C GLU A 110 28.65 -28.05 -0.95
N VAL A 111 28.49 -27.34 0.16
CA VAL A 111 29.25 -27.63 1.39
C VAL A 111 28.76 -28.92 2.05
N GLY A 112 27.44 -29.16 2.05
CA GLY A 112 26.81 -30.30 2.73
C GLY A 112 26.88 -31.62 1.97
N THR A 113 26.81 -31.60 0.63
CA THR A 113 26.81 -32.81 -0.20
C THR A 113 28.14 -33.06 -0.89
N GLU A 114 28.89 -32.02 -1.27
CA GLU A 114 30.19 -32.20 -1.96
C GLU A 114 31.38 -32.18 -1.01
N GLY A 115 31.20 -31.86 0.27
CA GLY A 115 32.27 -31.86 1.28
C GLY A 115 33.41 -30.88 0.98
N LYS A 116 33.19 -29.92 0.08
CA LYS A 116 34.11 -28.82 -0.22
C LYS A 116 34.03 -27.79 0.90
N LEU A 117 34.53 -28.17 2.07
CA LEU A 117 35.05 -27.19 3.01
C LEU A 117 36.38 -26.73 2.41
N GLY A 118 36.51 -25.41 2.19
CA GLY A 118 37.73 -24.82 1.64
C GLY A 118 39.00 -25.24 2.37
#